data_AF-A0A967IEU0-F1
#
_entry.id   AF-A0A967IEU0-F1
#
_cell.length_a   1.000
_cell.length_b   1.000
_cell.length_c   1.000
_cell.angle_alpha   90.00
_cell.angle_beta   90.00
_cell.angle_gamma   90.00
#
_symmetry.space_group_name_H-M   'P 1'
#
loop_
_entity.id
_entity.type
_entity.pdbx_description
1 polymer ?
#
loop_
_entity_poly.entity_id
_entity_poly.type
_entity_poly.pdbx_seq_one_letter_code
_entity_poly.pdbx_strand_id
1 'polypeptide(L)'
;GNTLISSTILAAVAFGGAYLAQQWKSGGIRYISYLMQIYAAGALIFALKATAMSKPSIVGATASALMAAIAIWHYYWCRKNPPTPEMGVFRSFDRKDRGAAVVLVAALLSAFFTIRVGIFQALALTGFRSSEAFSSGQSVLIIATSALMMYLGVRKLSRELRAIGILLMLAGACKVFLSDILSIQGMPLMVSLSAFGLAAIFNQVMNRRWARQQKGEVAIAETGG
;
A
#
# COMPACT_ATOMS: atom_id res chain seq x y z
N GLY A 1 -7.16 -8.64 21.49
CA GLY A 1 -7.78 -7.33 21.81
C GLY A 1 -6.73 -6.25 21.97
N ASN A 2 -5.95 -6.31 23.05
CA ASN A 2 -5.03 -5.24 23.46
C ASN A 2 -3.98 -4.87 22.39
N THR A 3 -3.42 -5.84 21.66
CA THR A 3 -2.41 -5.58 20.60
C THR A 3 -2.96 -4.80 19.40
N LEU A 4 -4.24 -4.97 19.07
CA LEU A 4 -4.88 -4.25 17.95
C LEU A 4 -5.11 -2.78 18.32
N ILE A 5 -5.53 -2.54 19.55
CA ILE A 5 -5.77 -1.20 20.07
C ILE A 5 -4.44 -0.47 20.26
N SER A 6 -3.42 -1.13 20.84
CA SER A 6 -2.11 -0.52 21.07
C SER A 6 -1.38 -0.18 19.76
N SER A 7 -1.45 -1.03 18.73
CA SER A 7 -0.88 -0.73 17.40
C SER A 7 -1.58 0.44 16.72
N THR A 8 -2.90 0.56 16.89
CA THR A 8 -3.66 1.69 16.34
C THR A 8 -3.32 3.00 17.06
N ILE A 9 -3.19 2.98 18.39
CA ILE A 9 -2.73 4.13 19.17
C ILE A 9 -1.30 4.51 18.76
N LEU A 10 -0.41 3.53 18.58
CA LEU A 10 0.97 3.76 18.16
C LEU A 10 1.04 4.41 16.76
N ALA A 11 0.12 4.07 15.85
CA ALA A 11 -0.02 4.72 14.55
C ALA A 11 -0.42 6.20 14.68
N ALA A 12 -1.33 6.52 15.61
CA ALA A 12 -1.71 7.90 15.88
C ALA A 12 -0.55 8.70 16.50
N VAL A 13 0.21 8.09 17.43
CA VAL A 13 1.41 8.68 18.02
C VAL A 13 2.49 8.91 16.96
N ALA A 14 2.70 7.95 16.06
CA ALA A 14 3.62 8.10 14.95
C ALA A 14 3.25 9.33 14.09
N PHE A 15 1.98 9.47 13.71
CA PHE A 15 1.51 10.65 12.98
C PHE A 15 1.73 11.95 13.76
N GLY A 16 1.43 11.97 15.07
CA GLY A 16 1.73 13.12 15.93
C GLY A 16 3.22 13.48 15.97
N GLY A 17 4.08 12.46 16.00
CA GLY A 17 5.54 12.62 15.91
C GLY A 17 5.98 13.28 14.60
N ALA A 18 5.34 12.97 13.47
CA ALA A 18 5.62 13.65 12.20
C ALA A 18 5.23 15.13 12.24
N TYR A 19 4.10 15.45 12.88
CA TYR A 19 3.66 16.84 13.07
C TYR A 19 4.64 17.64 13.92
N LEU A 20 5.09 17.08 15.05
CA LEU A 20 6.10 17.69 15.92
C LEU A 20 7.46 17.82 15.24
N ALA A 21 7.85 16.83 14.43
CA ALA A 21 9.12 16.87 13.68
C ALA A 21 9.22 18.09 12.76
N GLN A 22 8.11 18.51 12.17
CA GLN A 22 8.06 19.70 11.31
C GLN A 22 8.19 20.99 12.14
N GLN A 23 7.52 21.06 13.30
CA GLN A 23 7.63 22.23 14.19
C GLN A 23 9.05 22.38 14.73
N TRP A 24 9.71 21.27 15.08
CA TRP A 24 11.06 21.27 15.65
C TRP A 24 12.17 21.18 14.59
N LYS A 25 11.81 21.22 13.31
CA LYS A 25 12.73 21.09 12.16
C LYS A 25 13.69 19.89 12.29
N SER A 26 13.23 18.80 12.90
CA SER A 26 14.06 17.63 13.22
C SER A 26 13.79 16.49 12.25
N GLY A 27 14.73 16.25 11.34
CA GLY A 27 14.64 15.13 10.39
C GLY A 27 14.66 13.75 11.07
N GLY A 28 15.34 13.62 12.21
CA GLY A 28 15.40 12.36 12.95
C GLY A 28 14.04 11.92 13.47
N ILE A 29 13.26 12.85 14.04
CA ILE A 29 11.92 12.56 14.59
C ILE A 29 10.95 12.14 13.49
N ARG A 30 11.05 12.77 12.30
CA ARG A 30 10.25 12.38 11.13
C ARG A 30 10.61 10.96 10.66
N TYR A 31 11.88 10.59 10.68
CA TYR A 31 12.31 9.23 10.32
C TYR A 31 11.84 8.18 11.36
N ILE A 32 11.94 8.49 12.65
CA ILE A 32 11.43 7.64 13.74
C ILE A 32 9.92 7.45 13.61
N SER A 33 9.19 8.49 13.23
CA SER A 33 7.75 8.41 12.95
C SER A 33 7.44 7.42 11.82
N TYR A 34 8.24 7.40 10.75
CA TYR A 34 8.08 6.39 9.68
C TYR A 34 8.33 4.98 10.19
N LEU A 35 9.40 4.77 10.97
CA LEU A 35 9.72 3.47 11.56
C LEU A 35 8.63 2.99 12.52
N MET A 36 8.11 3.88 13.36
CA MET A 36 6.98 3.56 14.25
C MET A 36 5.74 3.17 13.47
N GLN A 37 5.43 3.86 12.36
CA GLN A 37 4.27 3.52 11.55
C GLN A 37 4.39 2.11 10.94
N ILE A 38 5.59 1.75 10.48
CA ILE A 38 5.88 0.42 9.94
C ILE A 38 5.78 -0.63 11.03
N TYR A 39 6.38 -0.37 12.19
CA TYR A 39 6.33 -1.29 13.33
C TYR A 39 4.88 -1.53 13.77
N ALA A 40 4.09 -0.47 13.90
CA ALA A 40 2.69 -0.55 14.26
C ALA A 40 1.91 -1.39 13.23
N ALA A 41 2.18 -1.20 11.94
CA ALA A 41 1.52 -1.97 10.88
C ALA A 41 1.93 -3.45 10.92
N GLY A 42 3.23 -3.73 11.12
CA GLY A 42 3.75 -5.08 11.29
C GLY A 42 3.13 -5.81 12.47
N ALA A 43 3.04 -5.14 13.63
CA ALA A 43 2.42 -5.67 14.84
C ALA A 43 0.93 -6.00 14.61
N LEU A 44 0.20 -5.10 13.94
CA LEU A 44 -1.20 -5.32 13.59
C LEU A 44 -1.35 -6.53 12.66
N ILE A 45 -0.53 -6.62 11.61
CA ILE A 45 -0.54 -7.73 10.64
C ILE A 45 -0.25 -9.06 11.34
N PHE A 46 0.74 -9.10 12.23
CA PHE A 46 1.11 -10.29 12.98
C PHE A 46 -0.04 -10.74 13.89
N ALA A 47 -0.65 -9.79 14.62
CA ALA A 47 -1.83 -10.06 15.44
C ALA A 47 -3.01 -10.59 14.61
N LEU A 48 -3.26 -10.00 13.45
CA LEU A 48 -4.34 -10.42 12.54
C LEU A 48 -4.08 -11.80 11.94
N LYS A 49 -2.84 -12.11 11.52
CA LYS A 49 -2.45 -13.43 11.04
C LYS A 49 -2.70 -14.52 12.08
N ALA A 50 -2.36 -14.25 13.34
CA ALA A 50 -2.56 -15.20 14.45
C ALA A 50 -4.05 -15.49 14.70
N THR A 51 -4.94 -14.52 14.48
CA THR A 51 -6.40 -14.68 14.70
C THR A 51 -7.19 -15.18 13.48
N ALA A 52 -6.63 -15.10 12.27
CA ALA A 52 -7.38 -15.26 11.03
C ALA A 52 -7.69 -16.70 10.61
N MET A 53 -7.13 -17.73 11.26
CA MET A 53 -7.41 -19.12 10.87
C MET A 53 -8.74 -19.67 11.42
N SER A 54 -9.41 -18.98 12.37
CA SER A 54 -10.60 -19.56 13.03
C SER A 54 -11.86 -18.69 13.10
N LYS A 55 -11.83 -17.37 12.84
CA LYS A 55 -13.04 -16.51 12.66
C LYS A 55 -12.68 -15.10 12.14
N PRO A 56 -13.45 -14.52 11.19
CA PRO A 56 -13.30 -13.12 10.81
C PRO A 56 -13.64 -12.22 12.01
N SER A 57 -12.69 -11.40 12.43
CA SER A 57 -12.88 -10.46 13.54
C SER A 57 -13.24 -9.08 13.00
N ILE A 58 -14.46 -8.61 13.26
CA ILE A 58 -14.91 -7.24 12.94
C ILE A 58 -13.99 -6.23 13.61
N VAL A 59 -13.58 -6.50 14.86
CA VAL A 59 -12.65 -5.65 15.63
C VAL A 59 -11.29 -5.54 14.93
N GLY A 60 -10.80 -6.64 14.35
CA GLY A 60 -9.58 -6.65 13.56
C GLY A 60 -9.70 -5.80 12.29
N ALA A 61 -10.83 -5.92 11.58
CA ALA A 61 -11.10 -5.15 10.38
C ALA A 61 -11.25 -3.65 10.67
N THR A 62 -11.91 -3.27 11.76
CA THR A 62 -12.04 -1.86 12.16
C THR A 62 -10.69 -1.28 12.57
N ALA A 63 -9.87 -2.03 13.31
CA ALA A 63 -8.52 -1.59 13.68
C ALA A 63 -7.62 -1.41 12.45
N SER A 64 -7.65 -2.35 11.49
CA SER A 64 -6.91 -2.22 10.24
C SER A 64 -7.42 -1.09 9.35
N ALA A 65 -8.73 -0.82 9.35
CA ALA A 65 -9.33 0.29 8.60
C ALA A 65 -8.86 1.63 9.16
N LEU A 66 -8.93 1.79 10.48
CA LEU A 66 -8.49 3.01 11.16
C LEU A 66 -7.00 3.24 10.93
N MET A 67 -6.20 2.18 11.05
CA MET A 67 -4.76 2.24 10.82
C MET A 67 -4.42 2.61 9.39
N ALA A 68 -5.12 2.05 8.41
CA ALA A 68 -4.97 2.42 7.00
C ALA A 68 -5.30 3.90 6.79
N ALA A 69 -6.38 4.41 7.38
CA ALA A 69 -6.77 5.81 7.27
C ALA A 69 -5.70 6.75 7.86
N ILE A 70 -5.19 6.45 9.07
CA ILE A 70 -4.12 7.22 9.71
C ILE A 70 -2.86 7.20 8.85
N ALA A 71 -2.46 6.03 8.33
CA ALA A 71 -1.26 5.90 7.52
C ALA A 71 -1.37 6.62 6.16
N ILE A 72 -2.54 6.58 5.50
CA ILE A 72 -2.80 7.36 4.28
C ILE A 72 -2.73 8.85 4.58
N TRP A 73 -3.34 9.28 5.69
CA TRP A 73 -3.31 10.68 6.11
C TRP A 73 -1.90 11.15 6.41
N HIS A 74 -1.12 10.33 7.11
CA HIS A 74 0.29 10.56 7.38
C HIS A 74 1.09 10.71 6.08
N TYR A 75 0.94 9.79 5.12
CA TYR A 75 1.57 9.90 3.81
C TYR A 75 1.21 11.20 3.09
N TYR A 76 -0.08 11.56 3.07
CA TYR A 76 -0.55 12.75 2.39
C TYR A 76 -0.04 14.04 3.05
N TRP A 77 0.03 14.05 4.39
CA TRP A 77 0.59 15.16 5.16
C TRP A 77 2.08 15.35 4.89
N CYS A 78 2.86 14.27 4.80
CA CYS A 78 4.29 14.33 4.42
C CYS A 78 4.49 14.93 3.02
N ARG A 79 3.58 14.63 2.08
CA ARG A 79 3.63 15.19 0.71
C ARG A 79 3.26 16.66 0.65
N LYS A 80 2.35 17.12 1.52
CA LYS A 80 2.01 18.54 1.65
C LYS A 80 3.08 19.34 2.38
N ASN A 81 3.80 18.73 3.31
CA ASN A 81 4.84 19.35 4.12
C ASN A 81 6.19 18.68 3.83
N PRO A 82 6.84 18.98 2.69
CA PRO A 82 8.14 18.41 2.39
C PRO A 82 9.18 18.81 3.45
N PRO A 83 10.20 17.96 3.71
CA PRO A 83 11.24 18.27 4.69
C PRO A 83 12.02 19.53 4.27
N THR A 84 12.29 20.42 5.23
CA THR A 84 13.04 21.64 4.96
C THR A 84 14.54 21.33 4.80
N PRO A 85 15.30 22.14 4.02
CA PRO A 85 16.73 21.91 3.78
C PRO A 85 17.61 21.91 5.05
N GLU A 86 17.10 22.48 6.15
CA GLU A 86 17.72 22.53 7.47
C GLU A 86 17.73 21.16 8.17
N MET A 87 16.90 20.21 7.73
CA MET A 87 16.83 18.86 8.31
C MET A 87 18.00 17.99 7.83
N GLY A 88 19.08 17.94 8.61
CA GLY A 88 20.35 17.28 8.24
C GLY A 88 20.24 15.83 7.72
N VAL A 89 19.33 15.01 8.27
CA VAL A 89 19.11 13.62 7.83
C VAL A 89 18.56 13.54 6.40
N PHE A 90 17.62 14.42 6.04
CA PHE A 90 17.04 14.46 4.69
C PHE A 90 17.95 15.16 3.68
N ARG A 91 18.92 15.96 4.15
CA ARG A 91 19.90 16.63 3.28
C ARG A 91 20.90 15.66 2.65
N SER A 92 21.29 14.60 3.37
CA SER A 92 22.27 13.59 2.91
C SER A 92 21.64 12.27 2.48
N PHE A 93 20.68 11.74 3.24
CA PHE A 93 20.19 10.37 3.05
C PHE A 93 18.90 10.28 2.20
N ASP A 94 17.98 11.23 2.34
CA ASP A 94 16.68 11.18 1.64
C ASP A 94 16.18 12.54 1.12
N ARG A 95 16.89 13.10 0.13
CA ARG A 95 16.61 14.43 -0.45
C ARG A 95 15.21 14.64 -1.02
N LYS A 96 14.44 13.58 -1.30
CA LYS A 96 13.11 13.66 -1.93
C LYS A 96 11.99 13.11 -1.04
N ASP A 97 12.27 12.84 0.23
CA ASP A 97 11.34 12.20 1.18
C ASP A 97 10.74 10.91 0.60
N ARG A 98 11.59 10.06 0.03
CA ARG A 98 11.19 8.73 -0.48
C ARG A 98 10.79 7.81 0.66
N GLY A 99 11.23 8.06 1.89
CA GLY A 99 10.85 7.34 3.10
C GLY A 99 9.35 7.35 3.37
N ALA A 100 8.64 8.40 2.96
CA ALA A 100 7.18 8.44 3.06
C ALA A 100 6.50 7.33 2.21
N ALA A 101 7.15 6.81 1.16
CA ALA A 101 6.64 5.66 0.42
C ALA A 101 6.48 4.41 1.31
N VAL A 102 7.29 4.27 2.35
CA VAL A 102 7.19 3.14 3.27
C VAL A 102 5.96 3.26 4.18
N VAL A 103 5.60 4.49 4.56
CA VAL A 103 4.33 4.80 5.25
C VAL A 103 3.13 4.44 4.36
N LEU A 104 3.22 4.73 3.06
CA LEU A 104 2.18 4.33 2.09
C LEU A 104 2.07 2.80 1.97
N VAL A 105 3.18 2.06 1.96
CA VAL A 105 3.16 0.58 1.97
C VAL A 105 2.49 0.05 3.22
N ALA A 106 2.81 0.60 4.40
CA ALA A 106 2.16 0.24 5.66
C ALA A 106 0.63 0.49 5.61
N ALA A 107 0.22 1.59 4.97
CA ALA A 107 -1.18 1.93 4.76
C ALA A 107 -1.89 0.92 3.85
N LEU A 108 -1.27 0.57 2.73
CA LEU A 108 -1.82 -0.39 1.75
C LEU A 108 -1.93 -1.79 2.35
N LEU A 109 -0.95 -2.22 3.14
CA LEU A 109 -1.02 -3.49 3.85
C LEU A 109 -2.18 -3.51 4.84
N SER A 110 -2.36 -2.45 5.63
CA SER A 110 -3.49 -2.33 6.58
C SER A 110 -4.84 -2.31 5.84
N ALA A 111 -4.93 -1.60 4.71
CA ALA A 111 -6.12 -1.58 3.87
C ALA A 111 -6.43 -2.96 3.28
N PHE A 112 -5.40 -3.70 2.84
CA PHE A 112 -5.55 -5.06 2.32
C PHE A 112 -6.21 -5.98 3.34
N PHE A 113 -5.76 -5.98 4.59
CA PHE A 113 -6.37 -6.81 5.65
C PHE A 113 -7.82 -6.42 5.94
N THR A 114 -8.14 -5.13 5.88
CA THR A 114 -9.51 -4.63 6.02
C THR A 114 -10.42 -5.15 4.91
N ILE A 115 -10.02 -4.93 3.65
CA ILE A 115 -10.83 -5.31 2.49
C ILE A 115 -10.93 -6.83 2.40
N ARG A 116 -9.89 -7.58 2.79
CA ARG A 116 -9.94 -9.03 2.88
C ARG A 116 -11.08 -9.51 3.79
N VAL A 117 -11.28 -8.88 4.95
CA VAL A 117 -12.43 -9.22 5.81
C VAL A 117 -13.76 -8.86 5.13
N GLY A 118 -13.81 -7.74 4.39
CA GLY A 118 -14.96 -7.37 3.57
C GLY A 118 -15.28 -8.40 2.47
N ILE A 119 -14.28 -8.90 1.75
CA ILE A 119 -14.44 -9.97 0.73
C ILE A 119 -15.01 -11.23 1.37
N PHE A 120 -14.49 -11.61 2.55
CA PHE A 120 -15.03 -12.77 3.27
C PHE A 120 -16.51 -12.60 3.63
N GLN A 121 -16.89 -11.42 4.12
CA GLN A 121 -18.28 -11.11 4.44
C GLN A 121 -19.17 -11.09 3.19
N ALA A 122 -18.70 -10.50 2.09
CA ALA A 122 -19.43 -10.49 0.82
C ALA A 122 -19.68 -11.91 0.28
N LEU A 123 -18.64 -12.76 0.28
CA LEU A 123 -18.77 -14.17 -0.12
C LEU A 123 -19.69 -14.96 0.82
N ALA A 124 -19.71 -14.61 2.11
CA ALA A 124 -20.64 -15.20 3.05
C ALA A 124 -22.10 -14.82 2.77
N LEU A 125 -22.36 -13.58 2.34
CA LEU A 125 -23.70 -13.09 2.02
C LEU A 125 -24.24 -13.69 0.71
N THR A 126 -23.36 -13.94 -0.27
CA THR A 126 -23.75 -14.53 -1.56
C THR A 126 -23.83 -16.05 -1.56
N GLY A 127 -23.50 -16.70 -0.43
CA GLY A 127 -23.52 -18.16 -0.29
C GLY A 127 -22.29 -18.88 -0.85
N PHE A 128 -21.36 -18.17 -1.50
CA PHE A 128 -20.13 -18.74 -2.08
C PHE A 128 -18.97 -18.81 -1.08
N ARG A 129 -19.15 -19.55 0.02
CA ARG A 129 -18.12 -19.75 1.06
C ARG A 129 -17.08 -20.82 0.68
N SER A 130 -16.41 -20.66 -0.47
CA SER A 130 -15.28 -21.52 -0.82
C SER A 130 -13.93 -20.87 -0.48
N SER A 131 -13.00 -21.68 0.05
CA SER A 131 -11.62 -21.24 0.34
C SER A 131 -10.93 -20.74 -0.94
N GLU A 132 -11.24 -21.38 -2.07
CA GLU A 132 -10.75 -21.04 -3.40
C GLU A 132 -11.19 -19.65 -3.89
N ALA A 133 -12.49 -19.33 -3.77
CA ALA A 133 -13.01 -18.01 -4.15
C ALA A 133 -12.42 -16.90 -3.27
N PHE A 134 -12.23 -17.19 -1.97
CA PHE A 134 -11.59 -16.25 -1.06
C PHE A 134 -10.10 -16.03 -1.36
N SER A 135 -9.36 -17.09 -1.72
CA SER A 135 -7.95 -16.97 -2.10
C SER A 135 -7.79 -16.19 -3.41
N SER A 136 -8.58 -16.54 -4.44
CA SER A 136 -8.61 -15.83 -5.72
C SER A 136 -9.00 -14.36 -5.55
N GLY A 137 -10.02 -14.05 -4.74
CA GLY A 137 -10.42 -12.67 -4.46
C GLY A 137 -9.31 -11.82 -3.83
N GLN A 138 -8.46 -12.40 -2.98
CA GLN A 138 -7.29 -11.70 -2.45
C GLN A 138 -6.23 -11.44 -3.53
N SER A 139 -6.01 -12.36 -4.47
CA SER A 139 -5.07 -12.17 -5.58
C SER A 139 -5.57 -11.05 -6.51
N VAL A 140 -6.86 -11.07 -6.86
CA VAL A 140 -7.51 -10.00 -7.64
C VAL A 140 -7.39 -8.65 -6.94
N LEU A 141 -7.57 -8.60 -5.61
CA LEU A 141 -7.42 -7.38 -4.83
C LEU A 141 -6.01 -6.79 -4.92
N ILE A 142 -4.96 -7.62 -4.80
CA ILE A 142 -3.55 -7.17 -4.91
C ILE A 142 -3.30 -6.61 -6.31
N ILE A 143 -3.76 -7.31 -7.34
CA ILE A 143 -3.58 -6.94 -8.75
C ILE A 143 -4.33 -5.64 -9.08
N ALA A 144 -5.58 -5.49 -8.64
CA ALA A 144 -6.37 -4.28 -8.81
C ALA A 144 -5.72 -3.08 -8.11
N THR A 145 -5.20 -3.29 -6.89
CA THR A 145 -4.48 -2.25 -6.15
C THR A 145 -3.20 -1.84 -6.87
N SER A 146 -2.46 -2.79 -7.46
CA SER A 146 -1.30 -2.51 -8.32
C SER A 146 -1.68 -1.60 -9.50
N ALA A 147 -2.73 -1.96 -10.24
CA ALA A 147 -3.20 -1.17 -11.38
C ALA A 147 -3.62 0.25 -10.97
N LEU A 148 -4.31 0.39 -9.84
CA LEU A 148 -4.68 1.69 -9.26
C LEU A 148 -3.45 2.53 -8.89
N MET A 149 -2.47 1.93 -8.21
CA MET A 149 -1.22 2.64 -7.84
C MET A 149 -0.42 3.06 -9.06
N MET A 150 -0.35 2.21 -10.10
CA MET A 150 0.27 2.55 -11.36
C MET A 150 -0.45 3.72 -12.03
N TYR A 151 -1.78 3.68 -12.14
CA TYR A 151 -2.59 4.75 -12.71
C TYR A 151 -2.36 6.09 -11.99
N LEU A 152 -2.42 6.08 -10.65
CA LEU A 152 -2.15 7.26 -9.82
C LEU A 152 -0.70 7.75 -9.96
N GLY A 153 0.26 6.83 -10.10
CA GLY A 153 1.67 7.15 -10.34
C GLY A 153 1.90 7.84 -11.66
N VAL A 154 1.21 7.43 -12.74
CA VAL A 154 1.27 8.12 -14.03
C VAL A 154 0.60 9.49 -13.93
N ARG A 155 -0.61 9.58 -13.37
CA ARG A 155 -1.37 10.83 -13.29
C ARG A 155 -0.66 11.91 -12.45
N LYS A 156 -0.01 11.51 -11.36
CA LYS A 156 0.74 12.43 -10.48
C LYS A 156 2.22 12.55 -10.86
N LEU A 157 2.64 11.92 -11.95
CA LEU A 157 4.04 11.81 -12.39
C LEU A 157 5.01 11.35 -11.28
N SER A 158 4.50 10.59 -10.30
CA SER A 158 5.24 10.18 -9.10
C SER A 158 5.91 8.83 -9.30
N ARG A 159 7.25 8.84 -9.22
CA ARG A 159 8.07 7.62 -9.33
C ARG A 159 7.80 6.62 -8.21
N GLU A 160 7.39 7.09 -7.03
CA GLU A 160 7.15 6.24 -5.87
C GLU A 160 5.87 5.43 -5.99
N LEU A 161 4.75 6.07 -6.34
CA LEU A 161 3.48 5.36 -6.54
C LEU A 161 3.62 4.31 -7.64
N ARG A 162 4.39 4.63 -8.69
CA ARG A 162 4.73 3.67 -9.74
C ARG A 162 5.59 2.51 -9.22
N ALA A 163 6.63 2.79 -8.43
CA ALA A 163 7.47 1.73 -7.84
C ALA A 163 6.63 0.79 -6.96
N ILE A 164 5.74 1.34 -6.14
CA ILE A 164 4.79 0.56 -5.33
C ILE A 164 3.85 -0.25 -6.22
N GLY A 165 3.30 0.34 -7.27
CA GLY A 165 2.45 -0.36 -8.24
C GLY A 165 3.15 -1.55 -8.89
N ILE A 166 4.41 -1.40 -9.30
CA ILE A 166 5.22 -2.50 -9.86
C ILE A 166 5.49 -3.58 -8.81
N LEU A 167 5.85 -3.18 -7.59
CA LEU A 167 6.12 -4.12 -6.49
C LEU A 167 4.88 -4.95 -6.16
N LEU A 168 3.70 -4.30 -6.07
CA LEU A 168 2.42 -4.99 -5.87
C LEU A 168 2.08 -5.92 -7.05
N MET A 169 2.40 -5.53 -8.29
CA MET A 169 2.18 -6.38 -9.46
C MET A 169 3.00 -7.66 -9.33
N LEU A 170 4.28 -7.54 -8.95
CA LEU A 170 5.18 -8.67 -8.78
C LEU A 170 4.73 -9.56 -7.62
N ALA A 171 4.33 -8.99 -6.49
CA ALA A 171 3.77 -9.73 -5.36
C ALA A 171 2.47 -10.48 -5.75
N GLY A 172 1.58 -9.83 -6.51
CA GLY A 172 0.37 -10.44 -7.06
C GLY A 172 0.69 -11.57 -8.03
N ALA A 173 1.66 -11.37 -8.93
CA ALA A 173 2.15 -12.41 -9.85
C ALA A 173 2.65 -13.62 -9.07
N CYS A 174 3.57 -13.42 -8.12
CA CYS A 174 4.13 -14.49 -7.30
C CYS A 174 3.00 -15.26 -6.60
N LYS A 175 2.01 -14.57 -6.05
CA LYS A 175 0.86 -15.23 -5.42
C LYS A 175 0.04 -16.04 -6.41
N VAL A 176 -0.35 -15.46 -7.55
CA VAL A 176 -1.15 -16.18 -8.57
C VAL A 176 -0.41 -17.42 -9.08
N PHE A 177 0.87 -17.30 -9.41
CA PHE A 177 1.64 -18.41 -9.98
C PHE A 177 2.07 -19.45 -8.94
N LEU A 178 2.46 -19.06 -7.73
CA LEU A 178 2.94 -20.01 -6.71
C LEU A 178 1.81 -20.55 -5.83
N SER A 179 0.78 -19.75 -5.54
CA SER A 179 -0.31 -20.16 -4.65
C SER A 179 -1.54 -20.60 -5.43
N ASP A 180 -2.02 -19.76 -6.35
CA ASP A 180 -3.33 -20.02 -6.98
C ASP A 180 -3.25 -21.21 -7.95
N ILE A 181 -2.22 -21.29 -8.80
CA ILE A 181 -2.04 -22.43 -9.72
C ILE A 181 -1.88 -23.77 -8.97
N LEU A 182 -1.21 -23.77 -7.82
CA LEU A 182 -0.96 -25.00 -7.05
C LEU A 182 -2.13 -25.41 -6.15
N SER A 183 -2.96 -24.45 -5.70
CA SER A 183 -3.93 -24.67 -4.62
C SER A 183 -5.39 -24.43 -5.01
N ILE A 184 -5.68 -23.79 -6.14
CA ILE A 184 -7.03 -23.41 -6.55
C ILE A 184 -7.38 -24.17 -7.84
N GLN A 185 -8.54 -24.82 -7.86
CA GLN A 185 -9.06 -25.46 -9.07
C GLN A 185 -10.32 -24.75 -9.60
N GLY A 186 -10.58 -24.89 -10.90
CA GLY A 186 -11.81 -24.42 -11.52
C GLY A 186 -11.89 -22.90 -11.78
N MET A 187 -13.12 -22.36 -11.72
CA MET A 187 -13.42 -20.98 -12.13
C MET A 187 -12.64 -19.88 -11.38
N PRO A 188 -12.39 -19.97 -10.05
CA PRO A 188 -11.66 -18.92 -9.33
C PRO A 188 -10.23 -18.73 -9.84
N LEU A 189 -9.57 -19.79 -10.33
CA LEU A 189 -8.24 -19.71 -10.94
C LEU A 189 -8.27 -18.92 -12.25
N MET A 190 -9.28 -19.18 -13.10
CA MET A 190 -9.43 -18.48 -14.38
C MET A 190 -9.63 -16.97 -14.18
N VAL A 191 -10.38 -16.60 -13.14
CA VAL A 191 -10.59 -15.19 -12.78
C VAL A 191 -9.29 -14.53 -12.33
N SER A 192 -8.50 -15.16 -11.47
CA SER A 192 -7.23 -14.55 -10.99
C SER A 192 -6.19 -14.44 -12.11
N LEU A 193 -6.07 -15.45 -12.98
CA LEU A 193 -5.19 -15.42 -14.15
C LEU A 193 -5.61 -14.35 -15.17
N SER A 194 -6.91 -14.24 -15.44
CA SER A 194 -7.45 -13.23 -16.37
C SER A 194 -7.28 -11.81 -15.81
N ALA A 195 -7.54 -11.60 -14.52
CA ALA A 195 -7.30 -10.33 -13.85
C ALA A 195 -5.81 -9.94 -13.89
N PHE A 196 -4.91 -10.91 -13.69
CA PHE A 196 -3.47 -10.72 -13.81
C PHE A 196 -3.07 -10.28 -15.23
N GLY A 197 -3.53 -11.01 -16.26
CA GLY A 197 -3.23 -10.70 -17.65
C GLY A 197 -3.69 -9.29 -18.06
N LEU A 198 -4.93 -8.92 -17.71
CA LEU A 198 -5.47 -7.58 -17.97
C LEU A 198 -4.66 -6.49 -17.26
N ALA A 199 -4.31 -6.70 -15.99
CA ALA A 199 -3.52 -5.74 -15.23
C ALA A 199 -2.09 -5.61 -15.75
N ALA A 200 -1.48 -6.68 -16.26
CA ALA A 200 -0.15 -6.64 -16.87
C ALA A 200 -0.13 -5.77 -18.13
N ILE A 201 -1.11 -5.97 -19.02
CA ILE A 201 -1.29 -5.14 -20.22
C ILE A 201 -1.52 -3.68 -19.81
N PHE A 202 -2.43 -3.45 -18.86
CA PHE A 202 -2.72 -2.11 -18.35
C PHE A 202 -1.47 -1.41 -17.80
N ASN A 203 -0.70 -2.09 -16.94
CA ASN A 203 0.52 -1.57 -16.35
C ASN A 203 1.59 -1.26 -17.41
N GLN A 204 1.71 -2.10 -18.44
CA GLN A 204 2.63 -1.85 -19.56
C GLN A 204 2.22 -0.59 -20.34
N VAL A 205 0.94 -0.42 -20.65
CA VAL A 205 0.43 0.76 -21.35
C VAL A 205 0.64 2.02 -20.53
N MET A 206 0.33 1.99 -19.23
CA MET A 206 0.55 3.12 -18.33
C MET A 206 2.03 3.48 -18.24
N ASN A 207 2.91 2.49 -18.16
CA ASN A 207 4.34 2.71 -18.12
C ASN A 207 4.86 3.40 -19.41
N ARG A 208 4.37 2.97 -20.58
CA ARG A 208 4.67 3.64 -21.85
C ARG A 208 4.18 5.09 -21.87
N ARG A 209 2.97 5.37 -21.35
CA ARG A 209 2.42 6.74 -21.27
C ARG A 209 3.30 7.65 -20.42
N TRP A 210 3.74 7.18 -19.25
CA TRP A 210 4.62 7.95 -18.38
C TRP A 210 5.98 8.25 -19.04
N ALA A 211 6.56 7.26 -19.73
CA ALA A 211 7.84 7.45 -20.42
C ALA A 211 7.75 8.53 -21.53
N ARG A 212 6.60 8.63 -22.21
CA ARG A 212 6.35 9.69 -23.20
C ARG A 212 6.20 11.06 -22.55
N GLN A 213 5.48 11.15 -21.42
CA GLN A 213 5.31 12.41 -20.68
C GLN A 213 6.65 12.95 -20.17
N GLN A 214 7.52 12.10 -19.62
CA GLN A 214 8.87 12.52 -19.19
C GLN A 214 9.70 13.06 -20.36
N LYS A 215 9.67 12.40 -21.53
CA LYS A 215 10.40 12.88 -22.72
C LYS A 215 9.89 14.25 -23.19
N GLY A 216 8.57 14.46 -23.13
CA GLY A 216 7.96 15.75 -23.47
C GLY A 216 8.38 16.87 -22.52
N GLU A 217 8.39 16.62 -21.20
CA GLU A 217 8.84 17.61 -20.20
C GLU A 217 10.32 17.98 -20.39
N VAL A 218 11.19 17.01 -20.68
CA VAL A 218 12.63 17.27 -20.91
C VAL A 218 12.84 18.09 -22.18
N ALA A 219 12.16 17.76 -23.28
CA ALA A 219 12.30 18.49 -24.55
C ALA A 219 11.84 19.96 -24.45
N ILE A 220 10.79 20.24 -23.68
CA ILE A 220 10.32 21.61 -23.42
C ILE A 220 11.35 22.39 -22.57
N ALA A 221 11.98 21.74 -21.59
CA ALA A 221 12.99 22.36 -20.75
C ALA A 221 14.29 22.70 -21.53
N GLU A 222 14.65 21.90 -22.54
CA GLU A 222 15.84 22.13 -23.38
C GLU A 222 15.61 23.17 -24.49
N THR A 223 14.37 23.45 -24.87
CA THR A 223 14.03 24.44 -25.93
C THR A 223 13.59 25.80 -25.39
N GLY A 224 13.34 25.91 -24.07
CA GLY A 224 12.86 27.12 -23.40
C GLY A 224 13.86 27.73 -22.39
N GLY A 225 15.13 27.34 -22.43
CA GLY A 225 16.23 27.93 -21.65
C GLY A 225 17.27 28.56 -22.55
#